data_AF-A0A7Y5KW19-F1
#
_entry.id   AF-A0A7Y5KW19-F1
#
_cell.length_a   1.000
_cell.length_b   1.000
_cell.length_c   1.000
_cell.angle_alpha   90.00
_cell.angle_beta   90.00
_cell.angle_gamma   90.00
#
_symmetry.space_group_name_H-M   'P 1'
#
loop_
_entity.id
_entity.type
_entity.pdbx_description
1 polymer ?
#
loop_
_entity_poly.entity_id
_entity_poly.type
_entity_poly.pdbx_seq_one_letter_code
_entity_poly.pdbx_strand_id
1 'polypeptide(L)'
;MTWYSDVLSMGSNESDESARQAEAERAAAQREAESAFKDAQEKMAKLQAEAAQAAAVAAADRAQVNLRKQALYDAAFLVAAADGSFSDQERAKLAIGLQGLLGDNFSESDSNEGLETARALRDEKGLKGAAEDIAARISDQRERGSLLTVASVVGWLNGGVGTKEGLALQALAAAFGFPLPKLHEIMAVAHKVAKS
;
A
#
# COMPACT_ATOMS: atom_id res chain seq x y z
N MET A 1 -27.58 -63.09 -68.66
CA MET A 1 -28.32 -62.81 -67.42
C MET A 1 -27.33 -62.24 -66.40
N THR A 2 -26.73 -61.07 -66.69
CA THR A 2 -25.51 -60.60 -66.00
C THR A 2 -25.49 -59.10 -65.75
N TRP A 3 -26.65 -58.45 -65.71
CA TRP A 3 -26.77 -57.01 -65.46
C TRP A 3 -27.13 -56.65 -64.00
N TYR A 4 -27.31 -57.63 -63.12
CA TYR A 4 -27.75 -57.40 -61.73
C TYR A 4 -26.61 -57.31 -60.70
N SER A 5 -25.35 -57.56 -61.10
CA SER A 5 -24.21 -57.56 -60.16
C SER A 5 -23.53 -56.19 -60.01
N ASP A 6 -23.61 -55.31 -61.02
CA ASP A 6 -22.90 -54.01 -60.98
C ASP A 6 -23.63 -52.95 -60.13
N VAL A 7 -24.96 -53.03 -60.04
CA VAL A 7 -25.76 -52.03 -59.30
C VAL A 7 -25.58 -52.18 -57.78
N LEU A 8 -25.30 -53.39 -57.29
CA LEU A 8 -25.05 -53.65 -55.86
C LEU A 8 -23.62 -53.24 -55.42
N SER A 9 -22.66 -53.20 -56.34
CA SER A 9 -21.28 -52.78 -56.07
C SER A 9 -21.09 -51.26 -56.08
N MET A 10 -21.94 -50.50 -56.76
CA MET A 10 -21.89 -49.03 -56.75
C MET A 10 -22.54 -48.43 -55.50
N GLY A 11 -23.66 -48.99 -55.02
CA GLY A 11 -24.35 -48.50 -53.82
C GLY A 11 -23.62 -48.78 -52.49
N SER A 12 -22.71 -49.74 -52.45
CA SER A 12 -21.86 -50.04 -51.28
C SER A 12 -20.61 -49.15 -51.19
N ASN A 13 -20.17 -48.59 -52.32
CA ASN A 13 -19.01 -47.69 -52.38
C ASN A 13 -19.37 -46.25 -51.95
N GLU A 14 -20.55 -45.75 -52.36
CA GLU A 14 -21.04 -44.41 -51.99
C GLU A 14 -21.40 -44.30 -50.49
N SER A 15 -21.87 -45.39 -49.87
CA SER A 15 -22.19 -45.43 -48.44
C SER A 15 -20.94 -45.40 -47.55
N ASP A 16 -19.86 -46.05 -47.97
CA ASP A 16 -18.57 -46.04 -47.25
C ASP A 16 -17.84 -44.70 -47.39
N GLU A 17 -17.95 -44.05 -48.55
CA GLU A 17 -17.35 -42.74 -48.79
C GLU A 17 -18.07 -41.63 -48.00
N SER A 18 -19.40 -41.71 -47.90
CA SER A 18 -20.21 -40.81 -47.06
C SER A 18 -19.92 -40.98 -45.57
N ALA A 19 -19.70 -42.21 -45.09
CA ALA A 19 -19.34 -42.49 -43.71
C ALA A 19 -17.96 -41.93 -43.35
N ARG A 20 -16.98 -42.06 -44.25
CA ARG A 20 -15.62 -41.50 -44.08
C ARG A 20 -15.62 -39.97 -44.09
N GLN A 21 -16.44 -39.34 -44.92
CA GLN A 21 -16.61 -37.88 -44.90
C GLN A 21 -17.21 -37.40 -43.58
N ALA A 22 -18.29 -38.03 -43.10
CA ALA A 22 -18.90 -37.70 -41.82
C ALA A 22 -17.94 -37.89 -40.62
N GLU A 23 -17.08 -38.91 -40.66
CA GLU A 23 -16.05 -39.14 -39.63
C GLU A 23 -14.92 -38.10 -39.69
N ALA A 24 -14.50 -37.71 -40.89
CA ALA A 24 -13.51 -36.65 -41.10
C ALA A 24 -14.02 -35.27 -40.64
N GLU A 25 -15.29 -34.94 -40.90
CA GLU A 25 -15.94 -33.71 -40.43
C GLU A 25 -16.06 -33.68 -38.90
N ARG A 26 -16.44 -34.80 -38.27
CA ARG A 26 -16.47 -34.93 -36.80
C ARG A 26 -15.08 -34.75 -36.19
N ALA A 27 -14.05 -35.35 -36.79
CA ALA A 27 -12.68 -35.19 -36.32
C ALA A 27 -12.15 -33.75 -36.50
N ALA A 28 -12.53 -33.07 -37.59
CA ALA A 28 -12.18 -31.67 -37.81
C ALA A 28 -12.86 -30.75 -36.79
N ALA A 29 -14.17 -30.95 -36.56
CA ALA A 29 -14.93 -30.21 -35.56
C ALA A 29 -14.38 -30.43 -34.13
N GLN A 30 -13.96 -31.65 -33.82
CA GLN A 30 -13.36 -31.97 -32.51
C GLN A 30 -12.00 -31.27 -32.32
N ARG A 31 -11.15 -31.24 -33.34
CA ARG A 31 -9.86 -30.51 -33.30
C ARG A 31 -10.06 -29.01 -33.19
N GLU A 32 -11.06 -28.46 -33.89
CA GLU A 32 -11.39 -27.04 -33.80
C GLU A 32 -11.90 -26.69 -32.39
N ALA A 33 -12.78 -27.51 -31.81
CA ALA A 33 -13.24 -27.35 -30.44
C ALA A 33 -12.11 -27.44 -29.40
N GLU A 34 -11.19 -28.40 -29.55
CA GLU A 34 -10.00 -28.53 -28.69
C GLU A 34 -9.07 -27.32 -28.81
N SER A 35 -8.85 -26.80 -30.02
CA SER A 35 -8.05 -25.60 -30.25
C SER A 35 -8.69 -24.37 -29.61
N ALA A 36 -10.00 -24.18 -29.77
CA ALA A 36 -10.74 -23.06 -29.18
C ALA A 36 -10.75 -23.14 -27.66
N PHE A 37 -10.84 -24.34 -27.08
CA PHE A 37 -10.74 -24.55 -25.65
C PHE A 37 -9.35 -24.25 -25.11
N LYS A 38 -8.30 -24.67 -25.82
CA LYS A 38 -6.91 -24.35 -25.45
C LYS A 38 -6.66 -22.84 -25.50
N ASP A 39 -7.11 -22.17 -26.57
CA ASP A 39 -7.02 -20.71 -26.69
C ASP A 39 -7.81 -20.00 -25.57
N ALA A 40 -8.98 -20.52 -25.19
CA ALA A 40 -9.76 -20.00 -24.07
C ALA A 40 -9.04 -20.19 -22.73
N GLN A 41 -8.41 -21.36 -22.50
CA GLN A 41 -7.60 -21.60 -21.31
C GLN A 41 -6.40 -20.65 -21.24
N GLU A 42 -5.67 -20.46 -22.35
CA GLU A 42 -4.52 -19.56 -22.42
C GLU A 42 -4.95 -18.10 -22.15
N LYS A 43 -6.08 -17.66 -22.73
CA LYS A 43 -6.66 -16.34 -22.45
C LYS A 43 -7.06 -16.19 -20.97
N MET A 44 -7.70 -17.18 -20.37
CA MET A 44 -8.05 -17.15 -18.95
C MET A 44 -6.81 -17.09 -18.06
N ALA A 45 -5.78 -17.90 -18.34
CA ALA A 45 -4.52 -17.87 -17.60
C ALA A 45 -3.85 -16.50 -17.68
N LYS A 46 -3.85 -15.87 -18.86
CA LYS A 46 -3.32 -14.52 -19.04
C LYS A 46 -4.09 -13.48 -18.23
N LEU A 47 -5.43 -13.50 -18.28
CA LEU A 47 -6.26 -12.59 -17.50
C LEU A 47 -6.08 -12.76 -15.98
N GLN A 48 -5.93 -14.00 -15.51
CA GLN A 48 -5.63 -14.28 -14.10
C GLN A 48 -4.26 -13.73 -13.70
N ALA A 49 -3.24 -13.87 -14.54
CA ALA A 49 -1.92 -13.31 -14.28
C ALA A 49 -1.94 -11.78 -14.22
N GLU A 50 -2.64 -11.12 -15.15
CA GLU A 50 -2.82 -9.65 -15.16
C GLU A 50 -3.58 -9.16 -13.93
N ALA A 51 -4.64 -9.86 -13.52
CA ALA A 51 -5.40 -9.53 -12.31
C ALA A 51 -4.56 -9.71 -11.04
N ALA A 52 -3.77 -10.77 -10.95
CA ALA A 52 -2.85 -11.01 -9.83
C ALA A 52 -1.77 -9.91 -9.75
N GLN A 53 -1.23 -9.50 -10.89
CA GLN A 53 -0.26 -8.41 -10.96
C GLN A 53 -0.87 -7.08 -10.51
N ALA A 54 -2.07 -6.73 -11.00
CA ALA A 54 -2.77 -5.52 -10.58
C ALA A 54 -3.08 -5.52 -9.07
N ALA A 55 -3.52 -6.67 -8.53
CA ALA A 55 -3.76 -6.83 -7.10
C ALA A 55 -2.48 -6.65 -6.26
N ALA A 56 -1.35 -7.17 -6.74
CA ALA A 56 -0.06 -7.02 -6.08
C ALA A 56 0.40 -5.56 -6.03
N VAL A 57 0.25 -4.81 -7.13
CA VAL A 57 0.56 -3.36 -7.17
C VAL A 57 -0.32 -2.60 -6.17
N ALA A 58 -1.63 -2.83 -6.20
CA ALA A 58 -2.56 -2.18 -5.27
C ALA A 58 -2.32 -2.55 -3.79
N ALA A 59 -1.81 -3.75 -3.51
CA ALA A 59 -1.40 -4.14 -2.17
C ALA A 59 -0.12 -3.41 -1.72
N ALA A 60 0.87 -3.28 -2.60
CA ALA A 60 2.11 -2.55 -2.32
C ALA A 60 1.83 -1.05 -2.05
N ASP A 61 0.96 -0.42 -2.86
CA ASP A 61 0.58 0.98 -2.66
C ASP A 61 -0.10 1.20 -1.30
N ARG A 62 -1.04 0.31 -0.93
CA ARG A 62 -1.70 0.34 0.38
C ARG A 62 -0.70 0.17 1.53
N ALA A 63 0.25 -0.76 1.40
CA ALA A 63 1.30 -0.96 2.40
C ALA A 63 2.16 0.30 2.57
N GLN A 64 2.53 0.97 1.47
CA GLN A 64 3.30 2.20 1.52
C GLN A 64 2.52 3.35 2.18
N VAL A 65 1.21 3.48 1.89
CA VAL A 65 0.35 4.48 2.56
C VAL A 65 0.28 4.21 4.06
N ASN A 66 0.09 2.96 4.48
CA ASN A 66 0.04 2.61 5.90
C ASN A 66 1.38 2.88 6.61
N LEU A 67 2.50 2.60 5.93
CA LEU A 67 3.85 2.92 6.43
C LEU A 67 4.02 4.43 6.67
N ARG A 68 3.57 5.26 5.73
CA ARG A 68 3.60 6.73 5.87
C ARG A 68 2.71 7.22 7.01
N LYS A 69 1.51 6.66 7.14
CA LYS A 69 0.61 6.96 8.27
C LYS A 69 1.25 6.60 9.61
N GLN A 70 1.90 5.44 9.70
CA GLN A 70 2.57 5.05 10.95
C GLN A 70 3.77 5.94 11.27
N ALA A 71 4.61 6.27 10.29
CA ALA A 71 5.75 7.17 10.48
C ALA A 71 5.33 8.54 11.04
N LEU A 72 4.14 9.00 10.64
CA LEU A 72 3.52 10.20 11.17
C LEU A 72 3.11 10.06 12.64
N TYR A 73 2.41 8.99 13.02
CA TYR A 73 2.08 8.73 14.42
C TYR A 73 3.33 8.61 15.28
N ASP A 74 4.36 7.92 14.77
CA ASP A 74 5.63 7.74 15.45
C ASP A 74 6.33 9.07 15.70
N ALA A 75 6.45 9.93 14.68
CA ALA A 75 7.09 11.24 14.83
C ALA A 75 6.29 12.17 15.75
N ALA A 76 4.96 12.16 15.63
CA ALA A 76 4.08 12.96 16.46
C ALA A 76 4.16 12.55 17.93
N PHE A 77 4.09 11.24 18.21
CA PHE A 77 4.22 10.70 19.55
C PHE A 77 5.61 10.97 20.14
N LEU A 78 6.68 10.82 19.35
CA LEU A 78 8.05 11.02 19.81
C LEU A 78 8.27 12.43 20.36
N VAL A 79 7.60 13.42 19.78
CA VAL A 79 7.61 14.81 20.25
C VAL A 79 6.62 15.01 21.40
N ALA A 80 5.37 14.56 21.24
CA ALA A 80 4.32 14.80 22.22
C ALA A 80 4.59 14.13 23.58
N ALA A 81 5.20 12.95 23.57
CA ALA A 81 5.54 12.18 24.77
C ALA A 81 6.99 12.40 25.22
N ALA A 82 7.69 13.40 24.66
CA ALA A 82 9.13 13.61 24.89
C ALA A 82 9.46 13.76 26.39
N ASP A 83 8.51 14.25 27.19
CA ASP A 83 8.67 14.41 28.62
C ASP A 83 8.67 13.12 29.44
N GLY A 84 8.25 12.00 28.84
CA GLY A 84 8.14 10.69 29.47
C GLY A 84 6.71 10.34 29.90
N SER A 85 5.77 11.28 29.78
CA SER A 85 4.35 11.07 30.00
C SER A 85 3.57 11.26 28.70
N PHE A 86 2.48 10.52 28.56
CA PHE A 86 1.51 10.75 27.50
C PHE A 86 0.13 10.35 28.02
N SER A 87 -0.57 11.34 28.55
CA SER A 87 -1.89 11.15 29.16
C SER A 87 -2.97 10.89 28.11
N ASP A 88 -4.10 10.32 28.52
CA ASP A 88 -5.26 10.14 27.63
C ASP A 88 -5.79 11.46 27.09
N GLN A 89 -5.64 12.56 27.85
CA GLN A 89 -6.02 13.89 27.40
C GLN A 89 -5.09 14.40 26.29
N GLU A 90 -3.78 14.18 26.40
CA GLU A 90 -2.80 14.52 25.35
C GLU A 90 -2.98 13.66 24.12
N ARG A 91 -3.28 12.37 24.30
CA ARG A 91 -3.65 11.46 23.22
C ARG A 91 -4.88 11.94 22.46
N ALA A 92 -5.96 12.29 23.16
CA ALA A 92 -7.18 12.79 22.53
C ALA A 92 -6.92 14.12 21.78
N LYS A 93 -6.17 15.05 22.39
CA LYS A 93 -5.78 16.30 21.73
C LYS A 93 -4.93 16.04 20.48
N LEU A 94 -4.00 15.10 20.55
CA LEU A 94 -3.15 14.74 19.42
C LEU A 94 -3.96 14.10 18.30
N ALA A 95 -4.86 13.17 18.61
CA ALA A 95 -5.76 12.56 17.63
C ALA A 95 -6.61 13.61 16.92
N ILE A 96 -7.23 14.54 17.67
CA ILE A 96 -7.99 15.66 17.12
C ILE A 96 -7.09 16.56 16.25
N GLY A 97 -5.89 16.88 16.73
CA GLY A 97 -4.94 17.73 16.00
C GLY A 97 -4.49 17.10 14.68
N LEU A 98 -4.19 15.79 14.68
CA LEU A 98 -3.83 15.04 13.49
C LEU A 98 -5.00 14.95 12.51
N GLN A 99 -6.21 14.67 13.00
CA GLN A 99 -7.42 14.68 12.15
C GLN A 99 -7.66 16.06 11.53
N GLY A 100 -7.50 17.15 12.29
CA GLY A 100 -7.62 18.51 11.76
C GLY A 100 -6.55 18.88 10.73
N LEU A 101 -5.31 18.41 10.93
CA LEU A 101 -4.18 18.67 10.03
C LEU A 101 -4.23 17.83 8.74
N LEU A 102 -4.84 16.64 8.78
CA LEU A 102 -4.67 15.62 7.73
C LEU A 102 -6.00 15.14 7.13
N GLY A 103 -7.11 15.63 7.66
CA GLY A 103 -8.47 15.38 7.18
C GLY A 103 -9.06 14.03 7.58
N ASP A 104 -10.18 13.69 6.96
CA ASP A 104 -11.07 12.57 7.31
C ASP A 104 -10.45 11.17 7.13
N ASN A 105 -9.22 11.08 6.62
CA ASN A 105 -8.50 9.82 6.41
C ASN A 105 -7.83 9.26 7.69
N PHE A 106 -8.02 9.95 8.82
CA PHE A 106 -7.51 9.60 10.14
C PHE A 106 -8.69 9.43 11.10
N SER A 107 -9.18 8.19 11.23
CA SER A 107 -10.19 7.89 12.23
C SER A 107 -9.58 7.90 13.63
N GLU A 108 -10.40 8.14 14.65
CA GLU A 108 -9.96 8.14 16.05
C GLU A 108 -9.40 6.76 16.48
N SER A 109 -10.02 5.67 16.02
CA SER A 109 -9.55 4.31 16.29
C SER A 109 -8.18 4.04 15.67
N ASP A 110 -7.97 4.43 14.41
CA ASP A 110 -6.68 4.26 13.72
C ASP A 110 -5.59 5.11 14.38
N SER A 111 -5.96 6.29 14.90
CA SER A 111 -5.06 7.18 15.61
C SER A 111 -4.60 6.58 16.93
N ASN A 112 -5.51 5.97 17.68
CA ASN A 112 -5.17 5.34 18.96
C ASN A 112 -4.25 4.13 18.79
N GLU A 113 -4.54 3.25 17.82
CA GLU A 113 -3.69 2.09 17.52
C GLU A 113 -2.30 2.52 17.02
N GLY A 114 -2.26 3.52 16.14
CA GLY A 114 -1.01 4.08 15.63
C GLY A 114 -0.14 4.70 16.74
N LEU A 115 -0.75 5.42 17.69
CA LEU A 115 -0.04 6.02 18.83
C LEU A 115 0.43 4.98 19.85
N GLU A 116 -0.29 3.89 20.07
CA GLU A 116 0.20 2.77 20.89
C GLU A 116 1.40 2.06 20.24
N THR A 117 1.36 1.87 18.92
CA THR A 117 2.50 1.33 18.17
C THR A 117 3.71 2.26 18.27
N ALA A 118 3.49 3.57 18.18
CA ALA A 118 4.54 4.59 18.36
C ALA A 118 5.15 4.59 19.76
N ARG A 119 4.32 4.40 20.80
CA ARG A 119 4.78 4.22 22.17
C ARG A 119 5.70 3.01 22.30
N ALA A 120 5.27 1.87 21.79
CA ALA A 120 6.07 0.65 21.82
C ALA A 120 7.43 0.84 21.12
N LEU A 121 7.45 1.50 19.95
CA LEU A 121 8.68 1.82 19.23
C LEU A 121 9.65 2.67 20.06
N ARG A 122 9.14 3.72 20.70
CA ARG A 122 9.95 4.60 21.56
C ARG A 122 10.47 3.84 22.78
N ASP A 123 9.63 3.06 23.44
CA ASP A 123 9.99 2.33 24.65
C ASP A 123 11.05 1.25 24.34
N GLU A 124 10.97 0.61 23.16
CA GLU A 124 11.94 -0.38 22.69
C GLU A 124 13.28 0.25 22.25
N LYS A 125 13.24 1.29 21.41
CA LYS A 125 14.43 1.81 20.71
C LYS A 125 15.02 3.08 21.31
N GLY A 126 14.31 3.70 22.25
CA GLY A 126 14.62 5.02 22.76
C GLY A 126 14.49 6.13 21.71
N LEU A 127 14.80 7.36 22.11
CA LEU A 127 14.59 8.56 21.29
C LEU A 127 15.32 8.49 19.93
N LYS A 128 16.62 8.20 19.97
CA LYS A 128 17.47 8.18 18.77
C LYS A 128 17.13 7.01 17.86
N GLY A 129 16.98 5.81 18.41
CA GLY A 129 16.65 4.62 17.63
C GLY A 129 15.27 4.70 16.99
N ALA A 130 14.28 5.27 17.68
CA ALA A 130 12.97 5.54 17.09
C ALA A 130 13.06 6.55 15.93
N ALA A 131 13.82 7.65 16.09
CA ALA A 131 14.01 8.63 15.02
C ALA A 131 14.68 8.03 13.77
N GLU A 132 15.70 7.18 13.96
CA GLU A 132 16.37 6.45 12.87
C GLU A 132 15.42 5.47 12.18
N ASP A 133 14.58 4.76 12.95
CA ASP A 133 13.59 3.83 12.40
C ASP A 133 12.52 4.54 11.56
N ILE A 134 12.01 5.68 12.05
CA ILE A 134 11.09 6.55 11.29
C ILE A 134 11.75 7.01 9.99
N ALA A 135 13.02 7.43 10.04
CA ALA A 135 13.76 7.85 8.86
C ALA A 135 13.94 6.72 7.84
N ALA A 136 14.15 5.48 8.28
CA ALA A 136 14.29 4.32 7.40
C ALA A 136 13.00 4.00 6.62
N ARG A 137 11.83 4.33 7.18
CA ARG A 137 10.51 4.10 6.55
C ARG A 137 10.18 5.11 5.45
N ILE A 138 10.75 6.31 5.52
CA ILE A 138 10.48 7.41 4.58
C ILE A 138 11.75 7.71 3.80
N SER A 139 11.81 7.30 2.54
CA SER A 139 12.99 7.51 1.69
C SER A 139 13.06 8.91 1.07
N ASP A 140 11.92 9.55 0.84
CA ASP A 140 11.85 10.86 0.18
C ASP A 140 12.15 12.02 1.15
N GLN A 141 13.09 12.89 0.75
CA GLN A 141 13.55 13.99 1.59
C GLN A 141 12.47 15.06 1.81
N ARG A 142 11.59 15.28 0.82
CA ARG A 142 10.49 16.24 0.95
C ARG A 142 9.45 15.71 1.92
N GLU A 143 9.12 14.41 1.86
CA GLU A 143 8.24 13.74 2.82
C GLU A 143 8.79 13.84 4.25
N ARG A 144 10.10 13.61 4.45
CA ARG A 144 10.76 13.83 5.75
C ARG A 144 10.63 15.27 6.25
N GLY A 145 10.74 16.26 5.36
CA GLY A 145 10.56 17.67 5.70
C GLY A 145 9.11 17.98 6.12
N SER A 146 8.13 17.45 5.41
CA SER A 146 6.71 17.56 5.78
C SER A 146 6.43 16.90 7.13
N LEU A 147 6.97 15.69 7.34
CA LEU A 147 6.84 14.96 8.59
C LEU A 147 7.44 15.72 9.78
N LEU A 148 8.63 16.29 9.61
CA LEU A 148 9.27 17.13 10.61
C LEU A 148 8.47 18.40 10.90
N THR A 149 7.81 18.97 9.88
CA THR A 149 6.93 20.12 10.05
C THR A 149 5.71 19.77 10.90
N VAL A 150 5.06 18.64 10.63
CA VAL A 150 3.91 18.19 11.43
C VAL A 150 4.33 17.87 12.86
N ALA A 151 5.44 17.15 13.06
CA ALA A 151 5.98 16.87 14.39
C ALA A 151 6.33 18.17 15.14
N SER A 152 6.82 19.19 14.44
CA SER A 152 7.06 20.51 15.03
C SER A 152 5.75 21.19 15.44
N VAL A 153 4.68 21.10 14.64
CA VAL A 153 3.35 21.63 15.00
C VAL A 153 2.82 20.95 16.26
N VAL A 154 2.98 19.63 16.36
CA VAL A 154 2.58 18.85 17.54
C VAL A 154 3.28 19.36 18.81
N GLY A 155 4.57 19.67 18.73
CA GLY A 155 5.30 20.27 19.85
C GLY A 155 4.72 21.61 20.33
N TRP A 156 3.97 22.34 19.49
CA TRP A 156 3.30 23.58 19.88
C TRP A 156 1.89 23.39 20.45
N LEU A 157 1.25 22.22 20.28
CA LEU A 157 -0.13 21.98 20.73
C LEU A 157 -0.28 22.03 22.26
N ASN A 158 0.79 21.74 23.01
CA ASN A 158 0.81 21.76 24.48
C ASN A 158 1.36 23.07 25.08
N GLY A 159 1.33 24.17 24.34
CA GLY A 159 1.71 25.49 24.85
C GLY A 159 3.17 25.87 24.63
N GLY A 160 3.94 25.07 23.89
CA GLY A 160 5.28 25.43 23.43
C GLY A 160 6.24 24.25 23.32
N VAL A 161 7.31 24.43 22.55
CA VAL A 161 8.39 23.45 22.45
C VAL A 161 9.38 23.69 23.60
N GLY A 162 9.35 22.80 24.59
CA GLY A 162 10.31 22.77 25.69
C GLY A 162 11.63 22.09 25.29
N THR A 163 12.52 21.92 26.27
CA THR A 163 13.84 21.30 26.04
C THR A 163 13.73 19.86 25.55
N LYS A 164 12.77 19.08 26.06
CA LYS A 164 12.65 17.65 25.73
C LYS A 164 12.05 17.45 24.35
N GLU A 165 11.01 18.21 24.01
CA GLU A 165 10.42 18.27 22.67
C GLU A 165 11.45 18.77 21.66
N GLY A 166 12.25 19.77 22.03
CA GLY A 166 13.37 20.27 21.24
C GLY A 166 14.41 19.19 20.94
N LEU A 167 14.78 18.38 21.93
CA LEU A 167 15.69 17.23 21.73
C LEU A 167 15.07 16.16 20.83
N ALA A 168 13.76 15.90 20.94
CA ALA A 168 13.07 14.97 20.05
C ALA A 168 13.05 15.47 18.60
N LEU A 169 12.77 16.76 18.39
CA LEU A 169 12.83 17.40 17.09
C LEU A 169 14.24 17.41 16.50
N GLN A 170 15.27 17.62 17.32
CA GLN A 170 16.66 17.51 16.90
C GLN A 170 17.04 16.08 16.50
N ALA A 171 16.57 15.07 17.23
CA ALA A 171 16.79 13.67 16.89
C ALA A 171 16.15 13.32 15.53
N LEU A 172 14.89 13.74 15.31
CA LEU A 172 14.21 13.58 14.02
C LEU A 172 14.93 14.32 12.89
N ALA A 173 15.31 15.59 13.11
CA ALA A 173 16.03 16.36 12.12
C ALA A 173 17.37 15.72 11.74
N ALA A 174 18.13 15.23 12.74
CA ALA A 174 19.38 14.53 12.52
C ALA A 174 19.18 13.23 11.71
N ALA A 175 18.19 12.41 12.08
CA ALA A 175 17.87 11.17 11.36
C ALA A 175 17.39 11.43 9.92
N PHE A 176 16.69 12.54 9.69
CA PHE A 176 16.25 12.97 8.36
C PHE A 176 17.35 13.67 7.55
N GLY A 177 18.51 13.95 8.14
CA GLY A 177 19.61 14.65 7.47
C GLY A 177 19.39 16.16 7.31
N PHE A 178 18.56 16.78 8.15
CA PHE A 178 18.37 18.23 8.18
C PHE A 178 19.35 18.89 9.17
N PRO A 179 20.09 19.93 8.74
CA PRO A 179 20.95 20.68 9.64
C PRO A 179 20.12 21.52 10.63
N LEU A 180 20.68 21.82 11.81
CA LEU A 180 19.98 22.54 12.88
C LEU A 180 19.35 23.89 12.45
N PRO A 181 20.00 24.73 11.62
CA PRO A 181 19.35 25.95 11.11
C PRO A 181 18.06 25.66 10.35
N LYS A 182 18.02 24.56 9.58
CA LYS A 182 16.83 24.16 8.83
C LYS A 182 15.71 23.71 9.76
N LEU A 183 16.04 23.00 10.83
CA LEU A 183 15.07 22.66 11.87
C LEU A 183 14.43 23.93 12.46
N HIS A 184 15.22 24.95 12.80
CA HIS A 184 14.67 26.20 13.35
C HIS A 184 13.73 26.92 12.35
N GLU A 185 14.06 26.94 11.06
CA GLU A 185 13.15 27.46 10.03
C GLU A 185 11.80 26.71 10.03
N ILE A 186 11.84 25.37 10.07
CA ILE A 186 10.65 24.52 10.10
C ILE A 186 9.83 24.78 11.36
N MET A 187 10.48 24.86 12.52
CA MET A 187 9.83 25.17 13.79
C MET A 187 9.16 26.55 13.79
N ALA A 188 9.77 27.55 13.14
CA ALA A 188 9.19 28.88 13.00
C ALA A 188 7.93 28.87 12.11
N VAL A 189 7.89 28.05 11.06
CA VAL A 189 6.69 27.83 10.26
C VAL A 189 5.62 27.12 11.07
N ALA A 190 5.99 26.04 11.76
CA ALA A 190 5.08 25.25 12.59
C ALA A 190 4.40 26.09 13.69
N HIS A 191 5.15 26.99 14.34
CA HIS A 191 4.59 27.92 15.34
C HIS A 191 3.51 28.84 14.76
N LYS A 192 3.65 29.28 13.50
CA LYS A 192 2.62 30.10 12.83
C LYS A 192 1.36 29.29 12.57
N VAL A 193 1.52 28.04 12.12
CA VAL A 193 0.41 27.11 11.85
C VAL A 193 -0.32 26.73 13.15
N ALA A 194 0.41 26.48 14.24
CA ALA A 194 -0.21 26.15 15.53
C ALA A 194 -1.03 27.30 16.15
N LYS A 195 -0.89 28.53 15.64
CA LYS A 195 -1.60 29.73 16.11
C LYS A 195 -2.77 30.17 15.22
N SER A 196 -2.88 29.62 14.02
CA SER A 196 -3.97 29.92 13.07
C SER A 196 -5.19 29.06 13.35
#